data_AF-A0A1Z9TQX1-F1
#
_entry.id   AF-A0A1Z9TQX1-F1
#
_cell.length_a   1.000
_cell.length_b   1.000
_cell.length_c   1.000
_cell.angle_alpha   90.00
_cell.angle_beta   90.00
_cell.angle_gamma   90.00
#
_symmetry.space_group_name_H-M   'P 1'
#
loop_
_entity.id
_entity.type
_entity.pdbx_description
1 polymer ?
#
loop_
_entity_poly.entity_id
_entity_poly.type
_entity_poly.pdbx_seq_one_letter_code
_entity_poly.pdbx_strand_id
1 'polypeptide(L)' 'MTKNMMLKALSEYMQENNVDTVSLSDYKADPKAPVRDYLLRRKFGSWNRVLAAAKFRFPIEIAAPAPAPAPKKAKAKKED' A
#
# COMPACT_ATOMS: atom_id res chain seq x y z
N MET A 1 -15.77 7.98 -2.32
CA MET A 1 -14.50 7.59 -2.97
C MET A 1 -14.55 6.10 -3.35
N THR A 2 -14.27 5.74 -4.61
CA THR A 2 -14.25 4.33 -5.06
C THR A 2 -12.90 3.67 -4.75
N LYS A 3 -12.81 2.33 -4.86
CA LYS A 3 -11.54 1.60 -4.65
C LYS A 3 -10.42 2.12 -5.54
N ASN A 4 -10.70 2.35 -6.82
CA ASN A 4 -9.70 2.85 -7.75
C ASN A 4 -9.29 4.29 -7.43
N MET A 5 -10.23 5.16 -7.06
CA MET A 5 -9.88 6.54 -6.67
C MET A 5 -8.98 6.59 -5.43
N MET A 6 -9.21 5.70 -4.46
CA MET A 6 -8.35 5.63 -3.27
C MET A 6 -6.93 5.18 -3.61
N LEU A 7 -6.78 4.19 -4.51
CA LEU A 7 -5.46 3.74 -4.95
C LEU A 7 -4.76 4.78 -5.82
N LYS A 8 -5.51 5.49 -6.66
CA LYS A 8 -4.98 6.60 -7.47
C LYS A 8 -4.42 7.70 -6.57
N ALA A 9 -5.20 8.14 -5.59
CA ALA A 9 -4.77 9.16 -4.64
C ALA A 9 -3.54 8.72 -3.81
N LEU A 10 -3.48 7.45 -3.39
CA LEU A 10 -2.30 6.91 -2.72
C LEU A 10 -1.06 6.91 -3.64
N SER A 11 -1.24 6.53 -4.90
CA SER A 11 -0.16 6.53 -5.89
C SER A 11 0.35 7.94 -6.20
N GLU A 12 -0.54 8.91 -6.33
CA GLU A 12 -0.21 10.32 -6.54
C GLU A 12 0.57 10.87 -5.33
N TYR A 13 0.12 10.60 -4.10
CA TYR A 13 0.85 10.95 -2.88
C TYR A 13 2.26 10.35 -2.84
N MET A 14 2.40 9.08 -3.24
CA MET A 14 3.70 8.41 -3.28
C MET A 14 4.61 9.00 -4.37
N GLN A 15 4.04 9.43 -5.50
CA GLN A 15 4.76 10.13 -6.56
C GLN A 15 5.21 11.53 -6.13
N GLU A 16 4.35 12.29 -5.45
CA GLU A 16 4.70 13.62 -4.89
C GLU A 16 5.85 13.53 -3.88
N ASN A 17 5.83 12.50 -3.03
CA ASN A 17 6.89 12.23 -2.07
C ASN A 17 8.11 11.52 -2.69
N ASN A 18 8.07 11.18 -3.98
CA ASN A 18 9.13 10.43 -4.68
C ASN A 18 9.52 9.11 -3.98
N VAL A 19 8.52 8.36 -3.47
CA VAL A 19 8.70 7.08 -2.77
C VAL A 19 7.96 5.93 -3.48
N ASP A 20 8.61 4.76 -3.63
CA ASP A 20 7.97 3.57 -4.22
C ASP A 20 7.07 2.81 -3.23
N THR A 21 7.33 2.95 -1.92
CA THR A 21 6.52 2.38 -0.84
C THR A 21 6.54 3.30 0.37
N VAL A 22 5.44 3.32 1.14
CA VAL A 22 5.34 4.09 2.40
C VAL A 22 4.85 3.17 3.51
N SER A 23 5.46 3.26 4.69
CA SER A 23 5.04 2.48 5.85
C SER A 23 3.71 3.01 6.38
N LEU A 24 2.93 2.15 7.05
CA LEU A 24 1.64 2.57 7.62
C LEU A 24 1.82 3.65 8.70
N SER A 25 2.91 3.59 9.47
CA SER A 25 3.21 4.56 10.51
C SER A 25 3.49 5.94 9.91
N ASP A 26 4.30 5.99 8.85
CA ASP A 26 4.64 7.25 8.17
C ASP A 26 3.42 7.82 7.46
N TYR A 27 2.65 6.98 6.77
CA TYR A 27 1.41 7.38 6.11
C TYR A 27 0.37 7.93 7.10
N LYS A 28 0.30 7.36 8.30
CA LYS A 28 -0.62 7.81 9.35
C LYS A 28 -0.14 9.09 10.03
N ALA A 29 1.17 9.28 10.12
CA ALA A 29 1.77 10.48 10.70
C ALA A 29 1.64 11.69 9.77
N ASP A 30 1.51 11.47 8.46
CA ASP A 30 1.40 12.55 7.49
C ASP A 30 -0.01 13.18 7.47
N PRO A 31 -0.16 14.46 7.86
CA PRO A 31 -1.43 15.16 7.79
C PRO A 31 -1.92 15.42 6.35
N LYS A 32 -1.04 15.31 5.35
CA LYS A 32 -1.36 15.50 3.92
C LYS A 32 -1.81 14.21 3.24
N ALA A 33 -1.90 13.09 3.96
CA ALA A 33 -2.38 11.83 3.40
C ALA A 33 -3.78 12.01 2.77
N PRO A 34 -3.96 11.71 1.46
CA PRO A 34 -5.20 12.03 0.76
C PRO A 34 -6.36 11.09 1.13
N VAL A 35 -6.06 9.95 1.76
CA VAL A 35 -7.05 8.97 2.19
C VAL A 35 -6.68 8.48 3.60
N ARG A 36 -7.68 8.31 4.47
CA ARG A 36 -7.43 7.72 5.80
C ARG A 36 -7.03 6.25 5.68
N ASP A 37 -5.99 5.83 6.42
CA ASP A 37 -5.46 4.46 6.41
C ASP A 37 -6.55 3.40 6.67
N TYR A 38 -7.47 3.69 7.60
CA TYR A 38 -8.57 2.79 7.95
C TYR A 38 -9.49 2.50 6.75
N LEU A 39 -9.73 3.47 5.86
CA LEU A 39 -10.57 3.27 4.68
C LEU A 39 -9.89 2.35 3.66
N LEU A 40 -8.59 2.53 3.47
CA LEU A 40 -7.79 1.67 2.60
C LEU A 40 -7.77 0.23 3.14
N ARG A 41 -7.47 0.06 4.42
CA ARG A 41 -7.44 -1.27 5.06
C ARG A 41 -8.81 -1.93 5.10
N ARG A 42 -9.89 -1.18 5.32
CA ARG A 42 -11.27 -1.71 5.27
C ARG A 42 -11.62 -2.28 3.88
N LYS A 43 -11.07 -1.70 2.81
CA LYS A 43 -11.38 -2.12 1.43
C LYS A 43 -10.47 -3.22 0.89
N PHE A 44 -9.20 -3.23 1.30
CA PHE A 44 -8.18 -4.14 0.75
C PHE A 44 -7.68 -5.19 1.76
N GLY A 45 -8.04 -5.06 3.03
CA GLY A 45 -7.74 -5.98 4.12
C GLY A 45 -6.47 -5.62 4.88
N SER A 46 -5.33 -5.53 4.19
CA SER A 46 -4.03 -5.22 4.80
C SER A 46 -3.29 -4.12 4.04
N TRP A 47 -2.39 -3.42 4.74
CA TRP A 47 -1.58 -2.35 4.13
C TRP A 47 -0.74 -2.86 2.96
N ASN A 48 -0.10 -4.02 3.10
CA ASN A 48 0.64 -4.65 2.01
C ASN A 48 -0.23 -4.93 0.77
N ARG A 49 -1.50 -5.30 0.95
CA ARG A 49 -2.43 -5.46 -0.18
C ARG A 49 -2.82 -4.14 -0.82
N VAL A 50 -2.91 -3.06 -0.03
CA VAL A 50 -3.13 -1.71 -0.55
C VAL A 50 -1.96 -1.30 -1.43
N LEU A 51 -0.73 -1.41 -0.94
CA LEU A 51 0.50 -1.06 -1.68
C LEU A 51 0.65 -1.90 -2.94
N ALA A 52 0.46 -3.22 -2.86
CA ALA A 52 0.50 -4.10 -4.02
C ALA A 52 -0.57 -3.73 -5.07
N ALA A 53 -1.79 -3.40 -4.63
CA ALA A 53 -2.87 -2.99 -5.53
C ALA A 53 -2.63 -1.61 -6.16
N ALA A 54 -2.00 -0.69 -5.42
CA ALA A 54 -1.59 0.61 -5.91
C ALA A 54 -0.52 0.43 -7.01
N LYS A 55 0.58 -0.28 -6.69
CA LYS A 55 1.67 -0.57 -7.65
C LYS A 55 1.20 -1.30 -8.91
N PHE A 56 0.24 -2.22 -8.78
CA PHE A 56 -0.32 -2.94 -9.93
C PHE A 56 -1.21 -2.07 -10.83
N ARG A 57 -2.01 -1.17 -10.26
CA ARG A 57 -2.98 -0.35 -11.03
C ARG A 57 -2.42 0.99 -11.48
N PHE A 58 -1.52 1.54 -10.70
CA PHE A 58 -0.90 2.85 -10.86
C PHE A 58 0.59 2.67 -10.60
N PRO A 59 1.32 2.06 -11.56
CA PRO A 59 2.76 1.92 -11.44
C PRO A 59 3.39 3.32 -11.40
N ILE A 60 4.14 3.60 -10.34
CA ILE A 60 4.88 4.86 -10.22
C ILE A 60 6.21 4.64 -10.92
N GLU A 61 6.50 5.42 -11.95
CA GLU A 61 7.78 5.39 -12.68
C GLU A 61 8.88 6.08 -11.85
N ILE A 62 9.22 5.48 -10.71
CA ILE A 62 10.40 5.84 -9.94
C ILE A 62 11.44 4.76 -10.21
N ALA A 63 12.69 5.15 -10.50
CA ALA A 63 13.80 4.21 -10.71
C ALA A 63 13.81 3.16 -9.58
N ALA A 64 13.62 1.90 -9.95
CA ALA A 64 13.12 0.85 -9.07
C ALA A 64 14.00 0.61 -7.81
N PRO A 65 13.45 0.65 -6.60
CA PRO A 65 14.05 -0.03 -5.47
C PRO A 65 13.67 -1.53 -5.52
N ALA A 66 14.65 -2.37 -5.20
CA ALA A 66 14.64 -3.82 -5.32
C ALA A 66 13.40 -4.50 -4.71
N PRO A 67 12.94 -5.63 -5.28
CA PRO A 67 11.77 -6.36 -4.79
C PRO A 67 11.94 -6.74 -3.32
N ALA A 68 11.02 -6.27 -2.48
CA ALA A 68 10.93 -6.68 -1.08
C ALA A 68 10.72 -8.20 -1.00
N PRO A 69 11.46 -8.92 -0.13
CA PRO A 69 11.42 -10.37 -0.05
C PRO A 69 10.00 -10.87 0.26
N ALA A 70 9.54 -11.83 -0.54
CA ALA A 70 8.22 -12.42 -0.41
C ALA A 70 7.98 -12.96 1.01
N PRO A 71 6.83 -12.69 1.66
CA PRO A 71 6.51 -13.29 2.94
C PRO A 71 6.37 -14.81 2.74
N LYS A 72 7.25 -15.57 3.39
CA LYS A 72 7.15 -17.03 3.47
C LYS A 72 5.76 -17.39 3.98
N LYS A 73 4.99 -18.14 3.19
CA LYS A 73 3.75 -18.78 3.63
C LYS A 73 4.06 -19.69 4.82
N ALA A 74 3.71 -19.29 6.04
CA ALA A 74 3.55 -20.23 7.13
C ALA A 74 2.25 -21.01 6.86
N LYS A 75 2.40 -22.25 6.41
CA LYS A 75 1.31 -23.22 6.28
C LYS A 75 0.72 -23.47 7.68
N ALA A 76 -0.60 -23.57 7.73
CA ALA A 76 -1.35 -24.06 8.88
C ALA A 76 -0.92 -25.48 9.28
N LYS A 77 -0.95 -25.80 10.58
CA LYS A 77 -1.22 -27.16 11.05
C LYS A 77 -2.15 -27.08 12.28
N LYS A 78 -3.27 -27.81 12.17
CA LYS A 78 -4.21 -28.15 13.24
C LYS A 78 -3.53 -29.13 14.21
N GLU A 79 -3.92 -29.12 15.48
CA GLU A 79 -4.12 -30.30 16.34
C GLU A 79 -4.73 -29.85 17.67
N ASP A 80 -5.98 -30.26 17.93
CA ASP A 80 -6.32 -31.13 19.07
C ASP A 80 -7.45 -32.08 18.60
#